data_AF-A0A3B9HYM6-F1
#
_entry.id   AF-A0A3B9HYM6-F1
#
_cell.length_a   1.000
_cell.length_b   1.000
_cell.length_c   1.000
_cell.angle_alpha   90.00
_cell.angle_beta   90.00
_cell.angle_gamma   90.00
#
_symmetry.space_group_name_H-M   'P 1'
#
loop_
_entity.id
_entity.type
_entity.pdbx_description
1 polymer ?
#
loop_
_entity_poly.entity_id
_entity_poly.type
_entity_poly.pdbx_seq_one_letter_code
_entity_poly.pdbx_strand_id
1 'polypeptide(L)'
;MHNEYHRWYSPNVGHDMQLKVFGHYGRPLLVFPCAGGSFHEFEDFGMLDTVREHLEQGRLKIFCVDSLDNQSILRREGHMGD
;
A
#
# COMPACT_ATOMS: atom_id res chain seq x y z
N MET A 1 2.29 -14.16 11.81
CA MET A 1 2.43 -12.77 11.30
C MET A 1 1.15 -11.99 11.56
N HIS A 2 1.24 -10.82 12.20
CA HIS A 2 0.11 -9.91 12.42
C HIS A 2 -0.26 -9.20 11.11
N ASN A 3 -1.53 -9.23 10.70
CA ASN A 3 -2.03 -8.53 9.53
C ASN A 3 -3.34 -7.79 9.84
N GLU A 4 -3.52 -6.64 9.21
CA GLU A 4 -4.75 -5.85 9.28
C GLU A 4 -5.10 -5.33 7.88
N TYR A 5 -6.39 -5.22 7.60
CA TYR A 5 -6.89 -4.57 6.41
C TYR A 5 -7.83 -3.46 6.80
N HIS A 6 -7.62 -2.30 6.20
CA HIS A 6 -8.41 -1.09 6.42
C HIS A 6 -8.93 -0.60 5.08
N ARG A 7 -10.21 -0.22 5.05
CA ARG A 7 -10.84 0.49 3.95
C ARG A 7 -11.63 1.65 4.51
N TRP A 8 -11.47 2.83 3.93
CA TRP A 8 -12.21 4.01 4.34
C TRP A 8 -12.47 4.91 3.13
N TYR A 9 -13.60 5.59 3.15
CA TYR A 9 -13.86 6.67 2.20
C TYR A 9 -13.02 7.89 2.60
N SER A 10 -12.21 8.41 1.67
CA SER A 10 -11.42 9.60 1.90
C SER A 10 -12.06 10.82 1.23
N PRO A 11 -12.68 11.74 1.99
CA PRO A 11 -13.34 12.91 1.42
C PRO A 11 -12.35 13.85 0.71
N ASN A 12 -11.07 13.82 1.07
CA ASN A 12 -10.03 14.64 0.45
C ASN A 12 -9.71 14.24 -0.99
N VAL A 13 -9.91 12.97 -1.34
CA VAL A 13 -9.69 12.46 -2.71
C VAL A 13 -10.99 12.03 -3.39
N GLY A 14 -12.12 11.97 -2.67
CA GLY A 14 -13.41 11.58 -3.24
C GLY A 14 -13.53 10.08 -3.56
N HIS A 15 -12.62 9.25 -3.06
CA HIS A 15 -12.54 7.82 -3.35
C HIS A 15 -12.37 6.98 -2.08
N ASP A 16 -12.74 5.71 -2.17
CA ASP A 16 -12.35 4.72 -1.17
C ASP A 16 -10.85 4.45 -1.25
N MET A 17 -10.19 4.49 -0.10
CA MET A 17 -8.80 4.15 0.08
C MET A 17 -8.68 2.82 0.81
N GLN A 18 -7.62 2.08 0.49
CA GLN A 18 -7.33 0.79 1.10
C GLN A 18 -5.90 0.77 1.65
N LEU A 19 -5.70 0.00 2.72
CA LEU A 19 -4.42 -0.16 3.39
C LEU A 19 -4.34 -1.57 3.97
N LYS A 20 -3.22 -2.25 3.73
CA LYS A 20 -2.82 -3.43 4.50
C LYS A 20 -1.70 -3.06 5.47
N VAL A 21 -1.78 -3.56 6.69
CA VAL A 21 -0.76 -3.36 7.72
C VAL A 21 -0.21 -4.71 8.14
N PHE A 22 1.12 -4.81 8.25
CA PHE A 22 1.81 -6.02 8.69
C PHE A 22 2.76 -5.72 9.84
N GLY A 23 2.86 -6.67 10.77
CA GLY A 23 3.65 -6.50 11.98
C GLY A 23 2.90 -5.72 13.06
N HIS A 24 3.34 -5.92 14.30
CA HIS A 24 2.63 -5.39 15.48
C HIS A 24 3.36 -4.17 16.10
N TYR A 25 4.68 -4.07 15.92
CA TYR A 25 5.53 -3.00 16.46
C TYR A 25 6.78 -2.79 15.60
N GLY A 26 7.56 -1.74 15.89
CA GLY A 26 8.86 -1.50 15.27
C GLY A 26 8.89 -0.28 14.36
N ARG A 27 9.96 -0.18 13.56
CA ARG A 27 10.16 0.96 12.65
C ARG A 27 9.09 0.95 11.55
N PRO A 28 8.40 2.07 11.30
CA PRO A 28 7.38 2.12 10.25
C PRO A 28 8.03 2.12 8.86
N LEU A 29 7.47 1.32 7.96
CA LEU A 29 7.80 1.30 6.53
C LEU A 29 6.51 1.53 5.73
N LEU A 30 6.46 2.63 4.98
CA LEU A 30 5.36 2.92 4.05
C LEU A 30 5.72 2.39 2.66
N VAL A 31 4.85 1.57 2.10
CA VAL A 31 5.03 0.94 0.78
C VAL A 31 4.00 1.52 -0.18
N PHE A 32 4.49 2.04 -1.29
CA PHE A 32 3.69 2.43 -2.45
C PHE A 32 3.75 1.32 -3.50
N PRO A 33 2.64 1.03 -4.20
CA PRO A 33 2.63 0.05 -5.27
C PRO A 33 3.35 0.59 -6.51
N CYS A 34 3.61 -0.31 -7.46
CA CYS A 34 4.09 0.05 -8.79
C CYS A 34 3.02 0.83 -9.57
N ALA A 35 3.44 1.47 -10.66
CA ALA A 35 2.53 2.20 -11.55
C ALA A 35 1.41 1.27 -12.07
N GLY A 36 0.17 1.64 -11.76
CA GLY A 36 -1.03 0.88 -12.12
C GLY A 36 -1.28 -0.35 -11.24
N GLY A 37 -0.46 -0.54 -10.21
CA GLY A 37 -0.54 -1.60 -9.23
C GLY A 37 -1.53 -1.34 -8.11
N SER A 38 -1.46 -2.17 -7.07
CA SER A 38 -2.32 -2.05 -5.87
C SER A 38 -1.56 -2.43 -4.61
N PHE A 39 -2.14 -2.11 -3.45
CA PHE A 39 -1.59 -2.45 -2.12
C PHE A 39 -1.28 -3.95 -1.88
N HIS A 40 -1.74 -4.85 -2.76
CA HIS A 40 -1.44 -6.28 -2.71
C HIS A 40 -0.05 -6.65 -3.24
N GLU A 41 0.53 -5.85 -4.14
CA GLU A 41 1.76 -6.23 -4.87
C GLU A 41 2.93 -6.57 -3.95
N PHE A 42 3.06 -5.89 -2.82
CA PHE A 42 4.12 -6.18 -1.87
C PHE A 42 4.04 -7.60 -1.30
N GLU A 43 2.83 -8.09 -1.06
CA GLU A 43 2.58 -9.47 -0.63
C GLU A 43 2.75 -10.43 -1.81
N ASP A 44 2.15 -10.12 -2.96
CA ASP A 44 2.17 -10.97 -4.15
C ASP A 44 3.58 -11.22 -4.70
N PHE A 45 4.50 -10.26 -4.54
CA PHE A 45 5.91 -10.39 -4.91
C PHE A 45 6.79 -11.02 -3.83
N GLY A 46 6.22 -11.55 -2.74
CA GLY A 46 6.96 -12.27 -1.71
C GLY A 46 7.83 -11.39 -0.80
N MET A 47 7.59 -10.07 -0.77
CA MET A 47 8.40 -9.17 0.06
C MET A 47 8.17 -9.40 1.55
N LEU A 48 6.95 -9.77 1.96
CA LEU A 48 6.64 -10.12 3.34
C LEU A 48 7.44 -11.33 3.84
N ASP A 49 7.66 -12.31 2.97
CA ASP A 49 8.44 -13.51 3.31
C ASP A 49 9.90 -13.16 3.54
N THR A 50 10.43 -12.25 2.70
CA THR A 50 11.81 -11.74 2.82
C THR A 50 12.07 -11.04 4.15
N VAL A 51 11.07 -10.35 4.71
CA VAL A 51 11.20 -9.57 5.96
C VAL A 51 10.48 -10.18 7.15
N ARG A 52 9.99 -11.42 7.03
CA ARG A 52 9.11 -12.08 8.01
C ARG A 52 9.66 -12.06 9.44
N GLU A 53 10.93 -12.42 9.60
CA GLU A 53 11.57 -12.45 10.92
C GLU A 53 11.56 -11.07 11.61
N HIS A 54 11.74 -10.00 10.84
CA HIS A 54 11.74 -8.64 11.36
C HIS A 54 10.33 -8.19 11.78
N LEU A 55 9.29 -8.64 11.06
CA LEU A 55 7.90 -8.40 11.41
C LEU A 55 7.51 -9.14 12.70
N GLU A 56 7.95 -10.40 12.83
CA GLU A 56 7.63 -11.26 13.97
C GLU A 56 8.35 -10.85 15.26
N GLN A 57 9.57 -10.33 15.15
CA GLN A 57 10.31 -9.76 16.28
C GLN A 57 9.88 -8.34 16.66
N GLY A 58 8.89 -7.76 15.97
CA GLY A 58 8.43 -6.39 16.22
C GLY A 58 9.47 -5.33 15.89
N ARG A 59 10.40 -5.62 14.96
CA ARG A 59 11.41 -4.67 14.46
C ARG A 59 10.88 -3.80 13.31
N LEU A 60 9.89 -4.29 12.57
CA LEU A 60 9.25 -3.59 11.46
C LEU A 60 7.72 -3.61 11.58
N LYS A 61 7.11 -2.49 11.20
CA LYS A 61 5.66 -2.38 10.95
C LYS A 61 5.45 -1.77 9.56
N ILE A 62 4.82 -2.54 8.67
CA ILE A 62 4.69 -2.20 7.25
C ILE A 62 3.27 -1.74 6.96
N PHE A 63 3.14 -0.68 6.17
CA PHE A 63 1.90 -0.08 5.72
C PHE A 63 1.89 -0.06 4.19
N CYS A 64 1.11 -0.95 3.58
CA CYS A 64 0.94 -1.01 2.12
C CYS A 64 -0.32 -0.22 1.74
N VAL A 65 -0.13 0.97 1.20
CA VAL A 65 -1.24 1.85 0.77
C VAL A 65 -1.65 1.56 -0.66
N ASP A 66 -2.92 1.76 -0.97
CA ASP A 66 -3.43 1.67 -2.35
C ASP A 66 -3.08 2.92 -3.17
N SER A 67 -3.18 2.81 -4.49
CA SER A 67 -2.89 3.90 -5.44
C SER A 67 -4.13 4.30 -6.25
N LEU A 68 -4.20 5.59 -6.58
CA LEU A 68 -5.20 6.16 -7.50
C LEU A 68 -4.56 6.61 -8.82
N ASP A 69 -3.35 6.14 -9.13
CA ASP A 69 -2.60 6.53 -10.33
C ASP A 69 -3.35 6.18 -11.64
N ASN A 70 -4.02 5.03 -11.69
CA ASN A 70 -4.88 4.59 -12.81
C ASN A 70 -6.04 5.57 -13.09
N GLN A 71 -6.49 6.30 -12.06
CA GLN A 71 -7.59 7.26 -12.14
C GLN A 71 -7.09 8.70 -12.34
N SER A 72 -5.77 8.90 -12.26
CA SER A 72 -5.11 10.20 -12.34
C SER A 72 -4.04 10.21 -13.43
N ILE A 73 -2.77 10.03 -13.05
CA ILE A 73 -1.60 10.26 -13.91
C ILE A 73 -1.47 9.22 -15.03
N LEU A 74 -1.94 7.99 -14.82
CA LEU A 74 -1.88 6.92 -15.82
C LEU A 74 -3.11 6.88 -16.75
N ARG A 75 -4.07 7.79 -16.53
CA ARG A 75 -5.27 7.85 -17.36
C ARG A 75 -4.90 8.31 -18.77
N ARG A 76 -5.03 7.40 -19.75
CA ARG A 76 -4.67 7.64 -21.17
C ARG A 76 -5.49 8.74 -21.88
N GLU A 77 -6.58 9.22 -21.29
CA GLU A 77 -7.46 10.24 -21.87
C GLU A 77 -7.28 11.65 -21.29
N GLY A 78 -6.35 11.86 -20.34
CA GLY A 78 -6.01 13.18 -19.84
C GLY A 78 -4.81 13.76 -20.58
N HIS A 79 -5.05 14.73 -21.48
CA HIS A 79 -3.98 15.62 -21.90
C HIS A 79 -3.39 16.28 -20.65
N MET A 80 -2.12 16.01 -20.33
CA MET A 80 -1.36 16.82 -19.38
C MET A 80 -0.91 18.08 -20.13
N GLY A 81 -1.79 19.07 -20.23
CA GLY A 81 -1.46 20.37 -20.82
C GLY A 81 -2.60 21.11 -21.53
N ASP A 82 -3.74 21.29 -20.87
CA ASP A 82 -4.79 22.24 -21.26
C ASP A 82 -5.11 23.16 -20.06
#